data_AF-A0A842Q6Z7-F1
#
_entry.id   AF-A0A842Q6Z7-F1
#
_cell.length_a   1.000
_cell.length_b   1.000
_cell.length_c   1.000
_cell.angle_alpha   90.00
_cell.angle_beta   90.00
_cell.angle_gamma   90.00
#
_symmetry.space_group_name_H-M   'P 1'
#
loop_
_entity.id
_entity.type
_entity.pdbx_description
1 polymer ?
#
loop_
_entity_poly.entity_id
_entity_poly.type
_entity_poly.pdbx_seq_one_letter_code
_entity_poly.pdbx_strand_id
1 'polypeptide(L)' 'MKDKESMWVCKHCQLVFAFDSHIRAHKMLTGHTRIIKYELPSTNTVRESEHI' A
#
# COMPACT_ATOMS: atom_id res chain seq x y z
N MET A 1 7.15 -1.00 -16.95
CA MET A 1 7.82 -0.77 -15.64
C MET A 1 6.93 -1.44 -14.61
N LYS A 2 7.47 -2.25 -13.70
CA LYS A 2 6.65 -3.04 -12.76
C LYS A 2 6.45 -2.16 -11.53
N ASP A 3 5.39 -1.35 -11.54
CA ASP A 3 4.98 -0.59 -10.38
C ASP A 3 4.63 -1.60 -9.28
N LYS A 4 5.51 -1.75 -8.29
CA LYS A 4 5.17 -2.47 -7.06
C LYS A 4 3.97 -1.76 -6.47
N GLU A 5 2.79 -2.37 -6.55
CA GLU A 5 1.56 -1.85 -5.98
C GLU A 5 1.71 -1.78 -4.45
N SER A 6 2.18 -0.63 -3.98
CA SER A 6 2.35 -0.33 -2.56
C SER A 6 1.24 0.62 -2.15
N MET A 7 0.43 0.21 -1.19
CA MET A 7 -0.66 1.04 -0.65
C MET A 7 -0.23 1.66 0.67
N TRP A 8 -0.52 2.93 0.87
CA TRP A 8 -0.20 3.69 2.07
C TRP A 8 -1.49 4.05 2.79
N VAL A 9 -1.63 3.70 4.07
CA VAL A 9 -2.87 3.87 4.82
C VAL A 9 -2.63 4.74 6.03
N CYS A 10 -3.35 5.85 6.14
CA CYS A 10 -3.37 6.69 7.34
C CYS A 10 -4.33 6.09 8.38
N LYS A 11 -3.87 5.76 9.58
CA LYS A 11 -4.74 5.18 10.63
C LYS A 11 -5.62 6.19 11.36
N HIS A 12 -5.35 7.49 11.23
CA HIS A 12 -6.22 8.54 11.80
C HIS A 12 -7.50 8.71 10.97
N CYS A 13 -7.36 8.81 9.64
CA CYS A 13 -8.50 9.02 8.74
C CYS A 13 -8.99 7.74 8.04
N GLN A 14 -8.24 6.65 8.17
CA GLN A 14 -8.46 5.39 7.43
C GLN A 14 -8.42 5.56 5.90
N LEU A 15 -7.75 6.61 5.42
CA LEU A 15 -7.57 6.87 3.99
C LEU A 15 -6.43 6.02 3.41
N VAL A 16 -6.64 5.53 2.20
CA VAL A 16 -5.69 4.72 1.42
C VAL A 16 -5.15 5.55 0.26
N PHE A 17 -3.84 5.50 0.05
CA PHE A 17 -3.12 6.22 -1.00
C PHE A 17 -2.27 5.23 -1.79
N ALA A 18 -2.32 5.30 -3.12
CA ALA A 18 -1.53 4.42 -3.99
C ALA A 18 -0.06 4.87 -4.13
N PHE A 19 0.26 6.11 -3.75
CA PHE A 19 1.57 6.72 -3.98
C PHE A 19 2.14 7.31 -2.70
N ASP A 20 3.48 7.25 -2.56
CA ASP A 20 4.17 7.79 -1.39
C ASP A 20 4.09 9.33 -1.36
N SER A 21 4.10 9.98 -2.52
CA SER A 21 3.95 11.42 -2.67
C SER A 21 2.65 11.93 -2.06
N HIS A 22 1.53 11.22 -2.28
CA HIS A 22 0.23 11.60 -1.76
C HIS A 22 0.15 11.47 -0.24
N ILE A 23 0.68 10.38 0.34
CA ILE A 23 0.64 10.21 1.80
C ILE A 23 1.61 11.18 2.51
N ARG A 24 2.73 11.56 1.87
CA ARG A 24 3.62 12.61 2.38
C ARG A 24 2.91 13.97 2.40
N ALA A 25 2.20 14.32 1.32
CA ALA A 25 1.40 15.54 1.27
C ALA A 25 0.31 15.52 2.36
N HIS A 26 -0.41 14.40 2.51
CA HIS A 26 -1.39 14.21 3.58
C HIS A 26 -0.78 14.42 4.96
N LYS A 27 0.39 13.82 5.25
CA LYS A 27 1.10 14.02 6.52
C LYS A 27 1.42 15.48 6.79
N MET A 28 1.84 16.24 5.77
CA MET A 28 2.15 17.68 5.94
C MET A 28 0.88 18.52 6.17
N LEU A 29 -0.21 18.22 5.47
CA LEU A 29 -1.45 18.99 5.55
C LEU A 29 -2.22 18.71 6.83
N THR A 30 -2.25 17.47 7.30
CA THR A 30 -3.05 17.07 8.46
C THR A 30 -2.24 16.84 9.74
N GLY A 31 -0.91 16.76 9.64
CA GLY A 31 -0.05 16.36 10.76
C GLY A 31 -0.17 14.88 11.14
N HIS A 32 -0.86 14.05 10.35
CA HIS A 32 -1.05 12.63 10.68
C HIS A 32 0.23 11.83 10.43
N THR A 33 0.82 11.32 11.51
CA THR A 33 2.09 10.58 11.45
C THR A 33 1.90 9.06 11.40
N ARG A 34 0.74 8.55 11.82
CA ARG A 34 0.46 7.11 11.89
C ARG A 34 0.03 6.55 10.52
N ILE A 35 1.02 6.12 9.74
CA ILE A 35 0.88 5.62 8.38
C ILE A 35 1.39 4.18 8.30
N ILE A 36 0.67 3.30 7.61
CA ILE A 36 1.08 1.92 7.32
C ILE A 36 1.29 1.77 5.82
N LYS A 37 2.41 1.16 5.43
CA LYS A 37 2.66 0.74 4.04
C LYS A 37 2.32 -0.74 3.89
N TYR A 38 1.45 -1.07 2.94
CA TYR A 38 1.18 -2.42 2.49
C TYR A 38 1.90 -2.61 1.16
N GLU A 39 2.73 -3.64 1.06
CA GLU A 39 3.33 -4.06 -0.19
C GLU A 39 2.51 -5.25 -0.67
N LEU A 40 1.77 -5.08 -1.77
CA LEU A 40 1.05 -6.22 -2.32
C LEU A 40 2.08 -7.23 -2.85
N PRO A 41 1.95 -8.52 -2.51
CA PRO A 41 2.74 -9.54 -3.16
C PRO A 41 2.40 -9.49 -4.65
N SER A 42 3.39 -9.17 -5.50
CA SER A 42 3.24 -9.23 -6.95
C SER A 42 2.68 -10.59 -7.30
N THR A 43 1.47 -10.62 -7.84
CA THR A 43 0.75 -11.81 -8.27
C THR A 43 1.54 -12.50 -9.38
N ASN A 44 2.45 -13.40 -9.00
CA ASN A 44 3.01 -14.37 -9.95
C ASN A 44 3.32 -15.73 -9.30
N THR A 45 2.50 -16.13 -8.33
CA THR A 45 2.37 -17.53 -7.92
C THR A 45 0.91 -17.85 -7.61
N VAL A 46 0.07 -17.78 -8.64
CA VAL A 46 -1.03 -18.74 -8.74
C VAL A 46 -0.57 -19.79 -9.75
N ARG A 47 0.00 -20.87 -9.23
CA ARG A 47 -0.16 -22.18 -9.85
C ARG A 47 -0.79 -23.06 -8.78
N GLU A 48 -2.11 -23.09 -8.82
CA GLU A 48 -2.89 -24.23 -8.39
C GLU A 48 -2.37 -25.46 -9.15
N SER A 49 -2.08 -26.55 -8.44
CA SER A 49 -2.23 -27.95 -8.88
C SER A 49 -1.83 -28.85 -7.72
N GLU A 50 -2.85 -29.41 -7.09
CA GLU A 50 -2.82 -30.65 -6.32
C GLU A 50 -1.83 -31.72 -6.87
N HIS A 51 -1.17 -32.43 -5.96
CA HIS A 51 -0.96 -33.87 -6.16
C HIS A 51 -1.04 -34.59 -4.81
N ILE A 52 -1.79 -35.68 -4.87
CA ILE A 52 -2.18 -36.62 -3.82
C ILE A 52 -0.95 -37.35 -3.27
#